data_AF-A0AAW3TWK3-F1
#
_entry.id   AF-A0AAW3TWK3-F1
#
_cell.length_a   1.000
_cell.length_b   1.000
_cell.length_c   1.000
_cell.angle_alpha   90.00
_cell.angle_beta   90.00
_cell.angle_gamma   90.00
#
_symmetry.space_group_name_H-M   'P 1'
#
loop_
_entity.id
_entity.type
_entity.pdbx_description
1 polymer ?
#
loop_
_entity_poly.entity_id
_entity_poly.type
_entity_poly.pdbx_seq_one_letter_code
_entity_poly.pdbx_strand_id
1 'polypeptide(L)'
;MLDDAQVLTEGPAILQYLADLRPKYGLAPENGSLERVRLQEWLNFITAEIHAGSSPLFDKSLPTAVQETVKAKLFRRLDIVEARLADADYLMGKRFTVADVYLFTVLGWMRFFSIGLDRWPSLPGYMRRVAERPSVSAALAREQEIAPVAE
;
A
#
# COMPACT_ATOMS: atom_id res chain seq x y z
N MET A 1 -16.21 11.09 -4.17
CA MET A 1 -17.37 11.87 -3.75
C MET A 1 -18.25 10.97 -2.91
N LEU A 2 -18.68 11.43 -1.74
CA LEU A 2 -19.61 10.74 -0.87
C LEU A 2 -21.06 10.97 -1.35
N ASP A 3 -22.02 10.24 -0.78
CA ASP A 3 -23.44 10.33 -1.16
C ASP A 3 -24.03 11.74 -0.97
N ASP A 4 -23.46 12.54 -0.07
CA ASP A 4 -23.84 13.93 0.21
C ASP A 4 -23.02 14.96 -0.58
N ALA A 5 -22.37 14.53 -1.66
CA ALA A 5 -21.49 15.31 -2.52
C ALA A 5 -20.21 15.85 -1.86
N GLN A 6 -19.92 15.52 -0.59
CA GLN A 6 -18.63 15.86 0.00
C GLN A 6 -17.48 15.13 -0.72
N VAL A 7 -16.35 15.81 -0.86
CA VAL A 7 -15.14 15.24 -1.44
C VAL A 7 -14.13 14.99 -0.33
N LEU A 8 -13.87 13.70 -0.07
CA LEU A 8 -12.76 13.28 0.77
C LEU A 8 -11.55 12.98 -0.11
N THR A 9 -10.42 13.60 0.22
CA THR A 9 -9.12 13.38 -0.42
C THR A 9 -8.18 12.65 0.55
N GLU A 10 -6.96 12.36 0.10
CA GLU A 10 -5.95 11.58 0.82
C GLU A 10 -6.30 10.11 1.04
N GLY A 11 -5.50 9.22 0.44
CA GLY A 11 -5.68 7.77 0.54
C GLY A 11 -5.86 7.26 1.97
N PRO A 12 -4.96 7.60 2.93
CA PRO A 12 -5.11 7.21 4.33
C PRO A 12 -6.41 7.67 5.00
N ALA A 13 -6.93 8.85 4.64
CA ALA A 13 -8.17 9.37 5.21
C ALA A 13 -9.37 8.61 4.63
N ILE A 14 -9.42 8.41 3.31
CA ILE A 14 -10.45 7.64 2.62
C ILE A 14 -10.50 6.21 3.15
N LEU A 15 -9.35 5.54 3.25
CA LEU A 15 -9.25 4.17 3.74
C LEU A 15 -9.78 4.00 5.17
N GLN A 16 -9.40 4.90 6.07
CA GLN A 16 -9.88 4.86 7.46
C GLN A 16 -11.38 5.16 7.54
N TYR A 17 -11.87 6.15 6.80
CA TYR A 17 -13.30 6.46 6.74
C TYR A 17 -14.13 5.25 6.29
N LEU A 18 -13.71 4.58 5.21
CA LEU A 18 -14.40 3.38 4.70
C LEU A 18 -14.37 2.21 5.70
N ALA A 19 -13.25 2.02 6.42
CA ALA A 19 -13.16 1.01 7.46
C ALA A 19 -14.12 1.31 8.62
N ASP A 20 -14.23 2.58 9.00
CA ASP A 20 -15.05 3.04 10.12
C ASP A 20 -16.56 3.00 9.82
N LEU A 21 -16.95 3.09 8.55
CA LEU A 21 -18.34 2.83 8.13
C LEU A 21 -18.77 1.37 8.35
N ARG A 22 -17.82 0.43 8.45
CA ARG A 22 -18.10 -1.01 8.55
C ARG A 22 -17.17 -1.70 9.57
N PRO A 23 -17.22 -1.30 10.85
CA PRO A 23 -16.27 -1.76 11.87
C PRO A 23 -16.31 -3.28 12.10
N LYS A 24 -17.45 -3.93 11.80
CA LYS A 24 -17.62 -5.39 11.88
C LYS A 24 -16.60 -6.21 11.07
N TYR A 25 -15.97 -5.62 10.05
CA TYR A 25 -14.94 -6.30 9.26
C TYR A 25 -13.53 -6.16 9.85
N GLY A 26 -13.35 -5.35 10.90
CA GLY A 26 -12.08 -5.23 11.61
C GLY A 26 -10.91 -4.70 10.77
N LEU A 27 -11.19 -3.92 9.72
CA LEU A 27 -10.17 -3.40 8.80
C LEU A 27 -9.35 -2.24 9.38
N ALA A 28 -9.79 -1.69 10.52
CA ALA A 28 -9.04 -0.74 11.33
C ALA A 28 -9.37 -0.96 12.82
N PRO A 29 -8.40 -0.76 13.75
CA PRO A 29 -8.65 -0.80 15.20
C PRO A 29 -9.58 0.31 15.67
N GLU A 30 -10.16 0.27 16.86
CA GLU A 30 -11.08 1.34 17.32
C GLU A 30 -10.40 2.72 17.39
N ASN A 31 -11.13 3.79 17.04
CA ASN A 31 -10.62 5.16 17.19
C ASN A 31 -10.32 5.48 18.66
N GLY A 32 -9.22 6.20 18.91
CA GLY A 32 -8.72 6.49 20.26
C GLY A 32 -7.85 5.39 20.90
N SER A 33 -7.73 4.22 20.27
CA SER A 33 -6.80 3.17 20.73
C SER A 33 -5.36 3.41 20.27
N LEU A 34 -4.38 2.85 21.00
CA LEU A 34 -2.97 2.88 20.57
C LEU A 34 -2.78 2.09 19.26
N GLU A 35 -3.52 1.01 19.09
CA GLU A 35 -3.52 0.19 17.88
C GLU A 35 -3.96 1.01 16.66
N ARG A 36 -4.92 1.94 16.80
CA ARG A 36 -5.28 2.87 15.73
C ARG A 36 -4.13 3.81 15.39
N VAL A 37 -3.40 4.31 16.39
CA VAL A 37 -2.20 5.13 16.15
C VAL A 37 -1.13 4.31 15.43
N ARG A 38 -0.94 3.04 15.76
CA ARG A 38 -0.02 2.13 15.04
C ARG A 38 -0.46 1.86 13.59
N LEU A 39 -1.77 1.76 13.33
CA LEU A 39 -2.27 1.71 11.96
C LEU A 39 -1.93 3.00 11.20
N GLN A 40 -2.14 4.16 11.82
CA GLN A 40 -1.85 5.46 11.23
C GLN A 40 -0.35 5.66 10.99
N GLU A 41 0.51 5.17 11.88
CA GLU A 41 1.96 5.12 11.70
C GLU A 41 2.33 4.39 10.40
N TRP A 42 1.76 3.21 10.16
CA TRP A 42 1.96 2.48 8.90
C TRP A 42 1.39 3.20 7.69
N LEU A 43 0.18 3.74 7.76
CA LEU A 43 -0.42 4.49 6.64
C LEU A 43 0.42 5.71 6.26
N ASN A 44 0.94 6.43 7.26
CA ASN A 44 1.82 7.58 7.05
C ASN A 44 3.17 7.15 6.47
N PHE A 45 3.77 6.07 6.99
CA PHE A 45 5.00 5.51 6.43
C PHE A 45 4.83 5.09 4.97
N ILE A 46 3.75 4.36 4.64
CA ILE A 46 3.47 3.95 3.26
C ILE A 46 3.31 5.18 2.36
N THR A 47 2.58 6.21 2.82
CA THR A 47 2.37 7.45 2.06
C THR A 47 3.69 8.18 1.77
N ALA A 48 4.45 8.47 2.82
CA ALA A 48 5.62 9.34 2.72
C ALA A 48 6.86 8.62 2.16
N GLU A 49 7.07 7.37 2.56
CA GLU A 49 8.35 6.69 2.33
C GLU A 49 8.31 5.71 1.15
N ILE A 50 7.13 5.15 0.83
CA ILE A 50 6.99 4.17 -0.26
C ILE A 50 6.26 4.79 -1.46
N HIS A 51 5.05 5.32 -1.26
CA HIS A 51 4.28 5.94 -2.33
C HIS A 51 5.02 7.17 -2.87
N ALA A 52 5.17 8.22 -2.07
CA ALA A 52 5.88 9.43 -2.52
C ALA A 52 7.36 9.12 -2.85
N GLY A 53 8.00 8.22 -2.10
CA GLY A 53 9.38 7.80 -2.36
C GLY A 53 9.59 7.08 -3.69
N SER A 54 8.58 6.40 -4.23
CA SER A 54 8.66 5.71 -5.52
C SER A 54 8.06 6.51 -6.68
N SER A 55 7.20 7.50 -6.40
CA SER A 55 6.51 8.31 -7.40
C SER A 55 7.41 8.89 -8.50
N PRO A 56 8.63 9.43 -8.22
CA PRO A 56 9.51 9.93 -9.27
C PRO A 56 9.88 8.88 -10.32
N LEU A 57 9.90 7.58 -9.97
CA LEU A 57 10.28 6.51 -10.89
C LEU A 57 9.24 6.26 -12.01
N PHE A 58 8.04 6.86 -11.91
CA PHE A 58 7.09 6.87 -13.03
C PHE A 58 7.54 7.80 -14.17
N ASP A 59 8.35 8.83 -13.87
CA ASP A 59 8.94 9.69 -14.89
C ASP A 59 10.17 9.03 -15.52
N LYS A 60 9.98 8.44 -16.69
CA LYS A 60 11.03 7.76 -17.46
C LYS A 60 12.07 8.74 -18.03
N SER A 61 11.82 10.05 -18.01
CA SER A 61 12.77 11.06 -18.48
C SER A 61 13.87 11.38 -17.44
N LEU A 62 13.71 10.96 -16.19
CA LEU A 62 14.70 11.19 -15.14
C LEU A 62 16.05 10.54 -15.50
N PRO A 63 17.18 11.24 -15.27
CA PRO A 63 18.51 10.65 -15.47
C PRO A 63 18.70 9.38 -14.66
N THR A 64 19.36 8.37 -15.24
CA THR A 64 19.59 7.07 -14.59
C THR A 64 20.20 7.19 -13.19
N ALA A 65 21.18 8.08 -12.99
CA ALA A 65 21.81 8.29 -11.69
C ALA A 65 20.82 8.79 -10.61
N VAL A 66 19.82 9.58 -11.01
CA VAL A 66 18.75 10.04 -10.10
C VAL A 66 17.82 8.88 -9.79
N GLN A 67 17.40 8.10 -10.78
CA GLN A 67 16.58 6.90 -10.57
C GLN A 67 17.24 5.93 -9.59
N GLU A 68 18.54 5.66 -9.75
CA GLU A 68 19.28 4.77 -8.85
C GLU A 68 19.38 5.33 -7.43
N THR A 69 19.51 6.64 -7.27
CA THR A 69 19.47 7.28 -5.94
C THR A 69 18.11 7.13 -5.27
N VAL A 70 17.02 7.28 -6.03
CA VAL A 70 15.64 7.08 -5.56
C VAL A 70 15.42 5.62 -5.18
N LYS A 71 15.80 4.66 -6.04
CA LYS A 71 15.73 3.23 -5.76
C LYS A 71 16.51 2.85 -4.51
N ALA A 72 17.74 3.35 -4.34
CA ALA A 72 18.55 3.07 -3.16
C ALA A 72 17.90 3.57 -1.85
N LYS A 73 17.20 4.71 -1.89
CA LYS A 73 16.40 5.19 -0.75
C LYS A 73 15.20 4.28 -0.50
N LEU A 74 14.45 3.97 -1.54
CA LEU A 74 13.27 3.09 -1.48
C LEU A 74 13.62 1.71 -0.93
N PHE A 75 14.75 1.12 -1.35
CA PHE A 75 15.21 -0.20 -0.89
C PHE A 75 15.40 -0.24 0.62
N ARG A 76 15.98 0.82 1.21
CA ARG A 76 16.12 0.93 2.67
C ARG A 76 14.77 1.03 3.40
N ARG A 77 13.71 1.47 2.73
CA ARG A 77 12.35 1.49 3.29
C ARG A 77 11.68 0.13 3.17
N LEU A 78 11.91 -0.56 2.06
CA LEU A 78 11.47 -1.94 1.89
C LEU A 78 12.18 -2.89 2.88
N ASP A 79 13.42 -2.61 3.28
CA ASP A 79 14.10 -3.35 4.36
C ASP A 79 13.32 -3.26 5.70
N ILE A 80 12.66 -2.13 5.99
CA ILE A 80 11.82 -1.98 7.20
C ILE A 80 10.54 -2.81 7.08
N VAL A 81 9.92 -2.83 5.89
CA VAL A 81 8.72 -3.63 5.62
C VAL A 81 9.03 -5.12 5.69
N GLU A 82 10.17 -5.54 5.14
CA GLU A 82 10.66 -6.92 5.23
C GLU A 82 10.88 -7.32 6.68
N ALA A 83 11.60 -6.51 7.46
CA ALA A 83 11.82 -6.79 8.88
C ALA A 83 10.48 -6.95 9.63
N ARG A 84 9.47 -6.15 9.27
CA ARG A 84 8.13 -6.25 9.85
C ARG A 84 7.37 -7.52 9.44
N LEU A 85 7.52 -7.96 8.20
CA LEU A 85 6.80 -9.12 7.64
C LEU A 85 7.59 -10.42 7.78
N ALA A 86 8.83 -10.38 8.28
CA ALA A 86 9.61 -11.55 8.63
C ALA A 86 8.97 -12.36 9.77
N ASP A 87 8.22 -11.71 10.66
CA ASP A 87 7.61 -12.32 11.84
C ASP A 87 6.06 -12.18 11.89
N ALA A 88 5.44 -11.66 10.83
CA ALA A 88 4.01 -11.43 10.78
C ALA A 88 3.39 -11.68 9.40
N ASP A 89 2.11 -12.06 9.41
CA ASP A 89 1.34 -12.27 8.18
C ASP A 89 1.00 -10.95 7.47
N TYR A 90 0.83 -9.86 8.24
CA TYR A 90 0.38 -8.53 7.84
C TYR A 90 1.07 -7.43 8.67
N LEU A 91 0.99 -6.17 8.24
CA LEU A 91 1.63 -5.03 8.93
C LEU A 91 1.16 -4.87 10.38
N MET A 92 -0.11 -5.18 10.65
CA MET A 92 -0.71 -5.15 11.98
C MET A 92 -0.72 -6.53 12.67
N GLY A 93 0.22 -7.41 12.31
CA GLY A 93 0.42 -8.73 12.93
C GLY A 93 -0.35 -9.80 12.18
N LYS A 94 -1.31 -10.45 12.83
CA LYS A 94 -2.16 -11.47 12.20
C LYS A 94 -3.40 -10.89 11.51
N ARG A 95 -3.69 -9.60 11.71
CA ARG A 95 -4.91 -8.96 11.23
C ARG A 95 -4.63 -8.20 9.94
N PHE A 96 -5.37 -8.55 8.88
CA PHE A 96 -5.43 -7.77 7.66
C PHE A 96 -6.17 -6.46 7.89
N THR A 97 -5.58 -5.35 7.47
CA THR A 97 -6.10 -3.99 7.68
C THR A 97 -6.00 -3.15 6.40
N VAL A 98 -6.52 -1.94 6.45
CA VAL A 98 -6.37 -0.98 5.35
C VAL A 98 -4.92 -0.59 5.06
N ALA A 99 -3.99 -0.75 6.00
CA ALA A 99 -2.57 -0.55 5.73
C ALA A 99 -2.04 -1.61 4.76
N ASP A 100 -2.52 -2.85 4.85
CA ASP A 100 -2.11 -3.94 3.97
C ASP A 100 -2.66 -3.74 2.55
N VAL A 101 -3.91 -3.23 2.45
CA VAL A 101 -4.51 -2.82 1.17
C VAL A 101 -3.61 -1.80 0.48
N TYR A 102 -3.19 -0.76 1.20
CA TYR A 102 -2.38 0.30 0.62
C TYR A 102 -0.97 -0.17 0.27
N LEU A 103 -0.31 -0.92 1.16
CA LEU A 103 1.01 -1.47 0.91
C LEU A 103 1.01 -2.39 -0.32
N PHE A 104 0.00 -3.26 -0.45
CA PHE A 104 -0.13 -4.15 -1.59
C PHE A 104 -0.17 -3.38 -2.92
N THR A 105 -0.97 -2.30 -2.98
CA THR A 105 -1.05 -1.45 -4.17
C THR A 105 0.30 -0.86 -4.55
N VAL A 106 1.01 -0.24 -3.60
CA VAL A 106 2.29 0.43 -3.90
C VAL A 106 3.43 -0.56 -4.16
N LEU A 107 3.45 -1.73 -3.51
CA LEU A 107 4.38 -2.81 -3.86
C LEU A 107 4.11 -3.36 -5.26
N GLY A 108 2.85 -3.36 -5.70
CA GLY A 108 2.46 -3.70 -7.06
C GLY A 108 3.11 -2.80 -8.12
N TRP A 109 3.53 -1.59 -7.78
CA TRP A 109 4.18 -0.67 -8.72
C TRP A 109 5.63 -1.03 -9.01
N MET A 110 6.30 -1.80 -8.14
CA MET A 110 7.73 -2.13 -8.27
C MET A 110 8.06 -2.76 -9.63
N ARG A 111 7.11 -3.51 -10.21
CA ARG A 111 7.23 -4.08 -11.57
C ARG A 111 7.41 -3.03 -12.66
N PHE A 112 6.80 -1.85 -12.53
CA PHE A 112 6.93 -0.76 -13.50
C PHE A 112 8.29 -0.07 -13.42
N PHE A 113 9.02 -0.28 -12.32
CA PHE A 113 10.36 0.29 -12.06
C PHE A 113 11.48 -0.74 -12.24
N SER A 114 11.15 -1.93 -12.77
CA SER A 114 12.06 -3.07 -12.89
C SER A 114 12.69 -3.50 -11.56
N ILE A 115 11.92 -3.40 -10.47
CA ILE A 115 12.32 -3.83 -9.13
C ILE A 115 11.62 -5.16 -8.82
N GLY A 116 12.40 -6.24 -8.73
CA GLY A 116 11.93 -7.52 -8.20
C GLY A 116 11.82 -7.48 -6.67
N LEU A 117 10.87 -8.22 -6.12
CA LEU A 117 10.66 -8.29 -4.67
C LEU A 117 11.48 -9.39 -3.98
N ASP A 118 12.13 -10.28 -4.75
CA ASP A 118 12.85 -11.45 -4.22
C ASP A 118 14.05 -11.10 -3.31
N ARG A 119 14.50 -9.84 -3.34
CA ARG A 119 15.48 -9.31 -2.38
C ARG A 119 14.95 -9.31 -0.94
N TRP A 120 13.63 -9.23 -0.76
CA TRP A 120 12.94 -9.22 0.53
C TRP A 120 12.08 -10.48 0.64
N PRO A 121 12.61 -11.57 1.24
CA PRO A 121 12.01 -12.90 1.19
C PRO A 121 10.55 -13.00 1.64
N SER A 122 10.11 -12.16 2.60
CA SER A 122 8.72 -12.16 3.05
C SER A 122 7.75 -11.50 2.06
N LEU A 123 8.21 -10.56 1.23
CA LEU A 123 7.31 -9.77 0.37
C LEU A 123 6.60 -10.59 -0.71
N PRO A 124 7.23 -11.53 -1.44
CA PRO A 124 6.51 -12.38 -2.40
C PRO A 124 5.39 -13.22 -1.73
N GLY A 125 5.64 -13.73 -0.53
CA GLY A 125 4.65 -14.48 0.25
C GLY A 125 3.49 -13.59 0.71
N TYR A 126 3.81 -12.41 1.24
CA TYR A 126 2.84 -11.39 1.62
C TYR A 126 1.95 -10.96 0.44
N MET A 127 2.56 -10.61 -0.71
CA MET A 127 1.83 -10.17 -1.91
C MET A 127 0.86 -11.25 -2.40
N ARG A 128 1.29 -12.52 -2.39
CA ARG A 128 0.43 -13.66 -2.76
C ARG A 128 -0.76 -13.78 -1.81
N ARG A 129 -0.50 -13.75 -0.50
CA ARG A 129 -1.53 -13.85 0.54
C ARG A 129 -2.59 -12.76 0.42
N VAL A 130 -2.19 -11.52 0.11
CA VAL A 130 -3.13 -10.41 -0.11
C VAL A 130 -3.89 -10.57 -1.44
N ALA A 131 -3.21 -10.98 -2.52
CA ALA A 131 -3.83 -11.18 -3.83
C ALA A 131 -4.89 -12.31 -3.84
N GLU A 132 -4.70 -13.36 -3.03
CA GLU A 132 -5.65 -14.48 -2.89
C GLU A 132 -6.97 -14.09 -2.20
N ARG A 133 -7.06 -12.88 -1.62
CA ARG A 133 -8.31 -12.41 -1.00
C ARG A 133 -9.37 -12.15 -2.08
N PRO A 134 -10.61 -12.68 -1.95
CA PRO A 134 -11.64 -12.53 -2.97
C PRO A 134 -11.93 -11.07 -3.35
N SER A 135 -11.91 -10.15 -2.38
CA SER A 135 -12.13 -8.72 -2.64
C SER A 135 -11.00 -8.07 -3.44
N VAL A 136 -9.75 -8.52 -3.24
CA VAL A 136 -8.58 -8.00 -3.97
C VAL A 136 -8.60 -8.52 -5.40
N SER A 137 -8.84 -9.83 -5.57
CA SER A 137 -9.00 -10.44 -6.90
C SER A 137 -10.13 -9.78 -7.70
N ALA A 138 -11.30 -9.55 -7.08
CA ALA A 138 -12.42 -8.88 -7.72
C ALA A 138 -12.09 -7.42 -8.11
N ALA A 139 -11.38 -6.68 -7.25
CA ALA A 139 -10.95 -5.32 -7.56
C ALA A 139 -9.97 -5.29 -8.75
N LEU A 140 -8.96 -6.16 -8.77
CA LEU A 140 -7.99 -6.26 -9.86
C LEU A 140 -8.66 -6.64 -11.19
N ALA A 141 -9.62 -7.58 -11.17
CA ALA A 141 -10.39 -7.93 -12.36
C ALA A 141 -11.19 -6.72 -12.87
N ARG A 142 -11.84 -5.98 -11.95
CA ARG A 142 -12.61 -4.78 -12.31
C ARG A 142 -11.73 -3.67 -12.89
N GLU A 143 -10.54 -3.45 -12.34
CA GLU A 143 -9.58 -2.46 -12.87
C GLU A 143 -9.13 -2.79 -14.29
N GLN A 144 -8.98 -4.07 -14.64
CA GLN A 144 -8.63 -4.49 -16.00
C GLN A 144 -9.73 -4.23 -17.03
N GLU A 145 -11.00 -4.15 -16.59
CA GLU A 145 -12.14 -3.83 -17.44
C GLU A 145 -12.29 -2.32 -17.69
N ILE A 146 -11.65 -1.48 -16.87
CA ILE A 146 -11.74 -0.03 -17.00
C ILE A 146 -10.75 0.40 -18.09
N ALA A 147 -11.28 0.95 -19.18
CA ALA A 147 -10.46 1.53 -20.23
C ALA A 147 -9.56 2.63 -19.65
N PRO A 148 -8.31 2.80 -20.15
CA PRO A 148 -7.48 3.92 -19.76
C PRO A 148 -8.26 5.23 -19.94
N VAL A 149 -8.23 6.09 -18.94
CA VAL A 149 -8.75 7.45 -19.10
C VAL A 149 -7.91 8.10 -20.20
N ALA A 150 -8.55 8.49 -21.30
CA ALA A 150 -7.87 9.22 -22.36
C ALA A 150 -7.33 10.54 -21.76
N GLU A 151 -6.04 10.81 -21.99
CA GLU A 151 -5.40 12.08 -21.66
C GLU A 151 -5.98 13.25 -22.48
#